data_AF-A0A7C2WNG6-F1
#
_entry.id   AF-A0A7C2WNG6-F1
#
_cell.length_a   1.000
_cell.length_b   1.000
_cell.length_c   1.000
_cell.angle_alpha   90.00
_cell.angle_beta   90.00
_cell.angle_gamma   90.00
#
_symmetry.space_group_name_H-M   'P 1'
#
loop_
_entity.id
_entity.type
_entity.pdbx_description
1 polymer ?
#
loop_
_entity_poly.entity_id
_entity_poly.type
_entity_poly.pdbx_seq_one_letter_code
_entity_poly.pdbx_strand_id
1 'polypeptide(L)'
;MKASVDDMKRLGLRKKTIEAIVGQRDNVLKNWGKRSPLTMIKGVGWKSWKKIAEYGAKLQASKIDTVVTTDIHRLIRLNGSLHGKTGFRKVEVPRNNIEGFDPLKEAVAFREGTVTVFVSEAPQLRVGEEIYGPFKKCKVELPTAVAMLLLCKGAAEVAE
;
A
#
# COMPACT_ATOMS: atom_id res chain seq x y z
N MET A 1 3.03 7.38 13.10
CA MET A 1 2.05 8.47 12.78
C MET A 1 1.60 9.15 14.08
N LYS A 2 1.52 10.48 14.12
CA LYS A 2 0.99 11.25 15.25
C LYS A 2 -0.33 11.89 14.79
N ALA A 3 -1.42 11.74 15.55
CA ALA A 3 -2.68 12.42 15.24
C ALA A 3 -2.50 13.94 15.38
N SER A 4 -2.93 14.68 14.36
CA SER A 4 -2.90 16.15 14.34
C SER A 4 -4.13 16.75 15.04
N VAL A 5 -4.03 18.04 15.36
CA VAL A 5 -5.18 18.83 15.86
C VAL A 5 -6.33 18.83 14.85
N ASP A 6 -6.02 18.83 13.55
CA ASP A 6 -7.04 18.83 12.50
C ASP A 6 -7.73 17.48 12.35
N ASP A 7 -7.05 16.36 12.61
CA ASP A 7 -7.68 15.04 12.67
C ASP A 7 -8.74 15.00 13.80
N MET A 8 -8.41 15.60 14.96
CA MET A 8 -9.34 15.68 16.09
C MET A 8 -10.53 16.60 15.82
N LYS A 9 -10.33 17.70 15.07
CA LYS A 9 -11.45 18.55 14.59
C LYS A 9 -12.36 17.79 13.63
N ARG A 10 -11.78 17.03 12.67
CA ARG A 10 -12.53 16.20 11.72
C ARG A 10 -13.37 15.12 12.40
N LEU A 11 -12.94 14.64 13.58
CA LEU A 11 -13.73 13.74 14.44
C LEU A 11 -14.92 14.41 15.17
N GLY A 12 -15.06 15.73 15.02
CA GLY A 12 -16.09 16.52 15.68
C GLY A 12 -15.85 16.66 17.19
N LEU A 13 -14.59 16.69 17.63
CA LEU A 13 -14.25 17.02 19.01
C LEU A 13 -14.32 18.53 19.23
N ARG A 14 -14.80 18.95 20.41
CA ARG A 14 -14.88 20.37 20.77
C ARG A 14 -13.47 20.93 20.98
N LYS A 15 -13.26 22.20 20.62
CA LYS A 15 -11.95 22.89 20.74
C LYS A 15 -11.32 22.73 22.14
N LYS A 16 -12.08 22.98 23.21
CA LYS A 16 -11.63 22.80 24.61
C LYS A 16 -11.16 21.37 24.92
N THR A 17 -11.84 20.37 24.38
CA THR A 17 -11.47 18.95 24.55
C THR A 17 -10.16 18.65 23.85
N ILE A 18 -9.96 19.19 22.63
CA ILE A 18 -8.73 19.02 21.87
C ILE A 18 -7.55 19.67 22.62
N GLU A 19 -7.72 20.90 23.09
CA GLU A 19 -6.71 21.62 23.88
C GLU A 19 -6.34 20.85 25.16
N ALA A 20 -7.32 20.31 25.88
CA ALA A 20 -7.07 19.51 27.08
C ALA A 20 -6.29 18.22 26.78
N ILE A 21 -6.62 17.53 25.68
CA ILE A 21 -5.92 16.30 25.26
C ILE A 21 -4.49 16.59 24.80
N VAL A 22 -4.30 17.64 23.99
CA VAL A 22 -2.98 18.02 23.49
C VAL A 22 -2.10 18.52 24.64
N GLY A 23 -2.63 19.33 25.55
CA GLY A 23 -1.90 19.85 26.69
C GLY A 23 -1.48 18.80 27.73
N GLN A 24 -2.14 17.63 27.75
CA GLN A 24 -1.83 16.52 28.66
C GLN A 24 -1.39 15.26 27.91
N ARG A 25 -0.90 15.40 26.67
CA ARG A 25 -0.58 14.27 25.80
C ARG A 25 0.34 13.25 26.45
N ASP A 26 1.44 13.69 27.05
CA ASP A 26 2.43 12.78 27.64
C ASP A 26 1.85 12.03 28.85
N ASN A 27 1.00 12.71 29.62
CA ASN A 27 0.27 12.09 30.73
C ASN A 27 -0.69 11.00 30.24
N VAL A 28 -1.41 11.25 29.14
CA VAL A 28 -2.28 10.24 28.51
C VAL A 28 -1.46 9.05 28.03
N LEU A 29 -0.37 9.28 27.30
CA LEU A 29 0.47 8.20 26.76
C LEU A 29 1.10 7.35 27.86
N LYS A 30 1.57 7.97 28.95
CA LYS A 30 2.21 7.27 30.08
C LYS A 30 1.22 6.40 30.87
N ASN A 31 -0.04 6.82 30.96
CA ASN A 31 -1.08 6.16 31.75
C ASN A 31 -2.06 5.32 30.91
N TRP A 32 -1.94 5.33 29.59
CA TRP A 32 -2.77 4.53 28.69
C TRP A 32 -2.69 3.04 29.06
N GLY A 33 -3.85 2.39 29.23
CA GLY A 33 -3.93 0.99 29.66
C GLY A 33 -3.66 0.73 31.15
N LYS A 34 -3.14 1.72 31.90
CA LYS A 34 -2.88 1.60 33.36
C LYS A 34 -3.97 2.23 34.22
N ARG A 35 -4.67 3.24 33.70
CA ARG A 35 -5.81 3.91 34.35
C ARG A 35 -6.94 4.11 33.36
N SER A 36 -8.15 4.33 33.87
CA SER A 36 -9.30 4.66 33.01
C SER A 36 -9.06 5.98 32.28
N PRO A 37 -9.26 6.06 30.94
CA PRO A 37 -9.14 7.32 30.19
C PRO A 37 -10.05 8.43 30.72
N LEU A 38 -11.17 8.07 31.35
CA LEU A 38 -12.13 9.00 31.97
C LEU A 38 -11.54 9.79 33.14
N THR A 39 -10.54 9.23 33.83
CA THR A 39 -9.89 9.87 34.98
C THR A 39 -8.57 10.55 34.60
N MET A 40 -8.08 10.38 33.37
CA MET A 40 -6.81 10.98 32.93
C MET A 40 -6.92 12.48 32.65
N ILE A 41 -8.04 12.92 32.06
CA ILE A 41 -8.25 14.32 31.72
C ILE A 41 -9.64 14.75 32.18
N LYS A 42 -9.68 15.68 33.14
CA LYS A 42 -10.92 16.31 33.59
C LYS A 42 -11.58 17.03 32.41
N GLY A 43 -12.86 16.75 32.17
CA GLY A 43 -13.65 17.38 31.11
C GLY A 43 -13.67 16.64 29.76
N VAL A 44 -12.95 15.52 29.61
CA VAL A 44 -13.04 14.66 28.42
C VAL A 44 -13.93 13.45 28.73
N GLY A 45 -15.12 13.44 28.14
CA GLY A 45 -16.09 12.36 28.37
C GLY A 45 -15.82 11.08 27.56
N TRP A 46 -16.48 9.99 27.95
CA TRP A 46 -16.38 8.68 27.29
C TRP A 46 -16.61 8.72 25.78
N LYS A 47 -17.61 9.49 25.31
CA LYS A 47 -17.93 9.59 23.88
C LYS A 47 -16.75 10.13 23.07
N SER A 48 -15.99 11.08 23.61
CA SER A 48 -14.80 11.63 22.96
C SER A 48 -13.67 10.58 22.91
N TRP A 49 -13.42 9.89 24.02
CA TRP A 49 -12.44 8.80 24.06
C TRP A 49 -12.77 7.65 23.11
N LYS A 50 -14.05 7.24 23.06
CA LYS A 50 -14.54 6.23 22.12
C LYS A 50 -14.27 6.64 20.67
N LYS A 51 -14.61 7.87 20.28
CA LYS A 51 -14.32 8.40 18.93
C LYS A 51 -12.84 8.37 18.60
N ILE A 52 -11.97 8.77 19.54
CA ILE A 52 -10.52 8.77 19.35
C ILE A 52 -10.00 7.34 19.19
N ALA A 53 -10.45 6.41 20.03
CA ALA A 53 -10.05 5.01 19.97
C ALA A 53 -10.51 4.34 18.67
N GLU A 54 -11.76 4.56 18.24
CA GLU A 54 -12.28 4.04 16.97
C GLU A 54 -11.52 4.60 15.76
N TYR A 55 -11.18 5.89 15.80
CA TYR A 55 -10.37 6.50 14.74
C TYR A 55 -8.95 5.95 14.70
N GLY A 56 -8.31 5.82 15.87
CA GLY A 56 -6.99 5.21 15.99
C GLY A 56 -6.99 3.76 15.48
N ALA A 57 -7.99 2.97 15.86
CA ALA A 57 -8.17 1.61 15.38
C ALA A 57 -8.32 1.55 13.86
N LYS A 58 -9.17 2.41 13.27
CA LYS A 58 -9.33 2.49 11.81
C LYS A 58 -8.05 2.91 11.08
N LEU A 59 -7.27 3.82 11.65
CA LEU A 59 -6.00 4.27 11.08
C LEU A 59 -4.91 3.20 11.15
N GLN A 60 -4.91 2.39 12.21
CA GLN A 60 -3.90 1.33 12.41
C GLN A 60 -4.33 -0.03 11.86
N ALA A 61 -5.60 -0.18 11.47
CA ALA A 61 -6.11 -1.42 10.90
C ALA A 61 -5.43 -1.74 9.58
N SER A 62 -4.89 -2.95 9.47
CA SER A 62 -4.44 -3.49 8.19
C SER A 62 -5.64 -3.80 7.30
N LYS A 63 -5.65 -3.26 6.09
CA LYS A 63 -6.65 -3.59 5.07
C LYS A 63 -6.29 -4.93 4.44
N ILE A 64 -6.78 -6.01 5.04
CA ILE A 64 -6.61 -7.37 4.53
C ILE A 64 -7.85 -7.80 3.75
N ASP A 65 -7.67 -8.70 2.80
CA ASP A 65 -8.78 -9.44 2.20
C ASP A 65 -9.19 -10.56 3.17
N THR A 66 -10.30 -10.36 3.88
CA THR A 66 -10.78 -11.32 4.88
C THR A 66 -11.19 -12.64 4.26
N VAL A 67 -11.68 -12.65 3.02
CA VAL A 67 -12.07 -13.88 2.31
C VAL A 67 -10.85 -14.76 2.02
N VAL A 68 -9.66 -14.15 1.85
CA VAL A 68 -8.41 -14.91 1.75
C VAL A 68 -8.02 -15.53 3.09
N THR A 69 -8.26 -14.81 4.19
CA THR A 69 -7.75 -15.17 5.51
C THR A 69 -8.62 -16.23 6.20
N THR A 70 -9.93 -16.21 5.98
CA THR A 70 -10.87 -17.13 6.63
C THR A 70 -11.02 -18.46 5.91
N ASP A 71 -10.58 -18.55 4.65
CA ASP A 71 -10.68 -19.77 3.83
C ASP A 71 -9.49 -20.70 4.06
N ILE A 72 -9.76 -21.88 4.65
CA ILE A 72 -8.75 -22.89 4.96
C ILE A 72 -8.34 -23.76 3.76
N HIS A 73 -9.07 -23.67 2.64
CA HIS A 73 -8.82 -24.47 1.43
C HIS A 73 -8.26 -23.63 0.27
N ARG A 74 -7.79 -22.41 0.57
CA ARG A 74 -7.39 -21.48 -0.46
C ARG A 74 -6.10 -21.90 -1.17
N LEU A 75 -6.13 -21.83 -2.50
CA LEU A 75 -4.93 -21.99 -3.32
C LEU A 75 -4.03 -20.76 -3.20
N ILE A 76 -2.77 -20.99 -2.87
CA ILE A 76 -1.73 -19.96 -2.81
C ILE A 76 -0.84 -20.08 -4.05
N ARG A 77 -0.59 -18.95 -4.71
CA ARG A 77 0.32 -18.91 -5.87
C ARG A 77 1.70 -19.45 -5.48
N LEU A 78 2.28 -20.32 -6.31
CA LEU A 78 3.59 -20.90 -6.08
C LEU A 78 4.70 -19.84 -6.09
N ASN A 79 5.67 -19.94 -5.18
CA ASN A 79 6.83 -19.05 -5.16
C ASN A 79 7.67 -19.25 -6.43
N GLY A 80 8.22 -18.17 -6.99
CA GLY A 80 8.97 -18.22 -8.25
C GLY A 80 8.11 -18.36 -9.52
N SER A 81 6.79 -18.54 -9.43
CA SER A 81 5.92 -18.58 -10.61
C SER A 81 5.74 -17.20 -11.24
N LEU A 82 5.42 -17.14 -12.54
CA LEU A 82 5.05 -15.88 -13.21
C LEU A 82 3.60 -15.50 -12.93
N HIS A 83 3.35 -14.20 -12.82
CA HIS A 83 2.02 -13.63 -12.70
C HIS A 83 1.46 -13.32 -14.10
N GLY A 84 0.42 -14.05 -14.54
CA GLY A 84 -0.10 -13.93 -15.91
C GLY A 84 -0.57 -12.53 -16.36
N LYS A 85 -0.89 -11.63 -15.43
CA LYS A 85 -1.27 -10.23 -15.73
C LYS A 85 -0.12 -9.21 -15.76
N THR A 86 1.10 -9.61 -15.40
CA THR A 86 2.24 -8.68 -15.37
C THR A 86 3.52 -9.25 -15.95
N GLY A 87 3.62 -10.57 -16.11
CA GLY A 87 4.88 -11.24 -16.48
C GLY A 87 5.94 -11.21 -15.37
N PHE A 88 5.62 -10.68 -14.19
CA PHE A 88 6.55 -10.61 -13.06
C PHE A 88 6.51 -11.90 -12.24
N ARG A 89 7.63 -12.22 -11.62
CA ARG A 89 7.81 -13.39 -10.77
C ARG A 89 7.25 -13.15 -9.38
N LYS A 90 6.61 -14.15 -8.77
CA LYS A 90 6.33 -14.13 -7.33
C LYS A 90 7.66 -14.25 -6.57
N VAL A 91 8.00 -13.24 -5.79
CA VAL A 91 9.24 -13.17 -5.01
C VAL A 91 8.92 -13.26 -3.53
N GLU A 92 9.74 -14.00 -2.79
CA GLU A 92 9.73 -14.00 -1.34
C GLU A 92 10.48 -12.78 -0.83
N VAL A 93 9.84 -12.00 0.05
CA VAL A 93 10.41 -10.78 0.62
C VAL A 93 10.80 -11.03 2.07
N PRO A 94 12.08 -10.92 2.45
CA PRO A 94 12.50 -11.08 3.83
C PRO A 94 11.79 -10.08 4.75
N ARG A 95 11.36 -10.53 5.93
CA ARG A 95 10.65 -9.68 6.90
C ARG A 95 11.39 -8.39 7.24
N ASN A 96 12.73 -8.45 7.30
CA ASN A 96 13.58 -7.32 7.66
C ASN A 96 13.80 -6.33 6.50
N ASN A 97 13.35 -6.65 5.28
CA ASN A 97 13.52 -5.82 4.08
C ASN A 97 12.19 -5.51 3.36
N ILE A 98 11.05 -5.58 4.06
CA ILE A 98 9.74 -5.29 3.45
C ILE A 98 9.69 -3.86 2.90
N GLU A 99 10.23 -2.89 3.64
CA GLU A 99 10.22 -1.47 3.25
C GLU A 99 11.17 -1.15 2.08
N GLY A 100 12.20 -1.98 1.87
CA GLY A 100 13.18 -1.80 0.80
C GLY A 100 12.84 -2.54 -0.49
N PHE A 101 11.79 -3.36 -0.49
CA PHE A 101 11.43 -4.19 -1.64
C PHE A 101 10.84 -3.36 -2.77
N ASP A 102 11.47 -3.41 -3.95
CA ASP A 102 10.94 -2.80 -5.17
C ASP A 102 10.40 -3.86 -6.13
N PRO A 103 9.07 -4.04 -6.25
CA PRO A 103 8.49 -5.04 -7.13
C PRO A 103 8.78 -4.77 -8.61
N LEU A 104 9.01 -3.52 -9.02
CA LEU A 104 9.30 -3.19 -10.41
C LEU A 104 10.73 -3.52 -10.80
N LYS A 105 11.60 -3.87 -9.84
CA LYS A 105 13.00 -4.27 -10.05
C LYS A 105 13.24 -5.72 -9.67
N GLU A 106 12.87 -6.11 -8.45
CA GLU A 106 13.19 -7.42 -7.89
C GLU A 106 12.29 -8.55 -8.41
N ALA A 107 11.05 -8.22 -8.79
CA ALA A 107 10.11 -9.18 -9.36
C ALA A 107 10.23 -9.34 -10.89
N VAL A 108 11.14 -8.62 -11.53
CA VAL A 108 11.38 -8.73 -12.98
C VAL A 108 12.02 -10.09 -13.29
N ALA A 109 11.30 -10.89 -14.09
CA ALA A 109 11.73 -12.24 -14.46
C ALA A 109 12.67 -12.24 -15.67
N PHE A 110 12.40 -11.40 -16.67
CA PHE A 110 13.14 -11.35 -17.93
C PHE A 110 14.13 -10.18 -17.90
N ARG A 111 15.40 -10.45 -17.59
CA ARG A 111 16.41 -9.39 -17.41
C ARG A 111 17.18 -9.05 -18.68
N GLU A 112 17.02 -9.86 -19.71
CA GLU A 112 17.78 -9.77 -20.96
C GLU A 112 16.85 -9.92 -22.16
N GLY A 113 17.38 -9.56 -23.32
CA GLY A 113 16.68 -9.61 -24.60
C GLY A 113 15.71 -8.45 -24.81
N THR A 114 15.28 -8.34 -26.05
CA THR A 114 14.33 -7.35 -26.54
C THR A 114 13.23 -8.05 -27.33
N VAL A 115 12.06 -7.42 -27.37
CA VAL A 115 10.92 -7.87 -28.16
C VAL A 115 10.30 -6.65 -28.83
N THR A 116 10.05 -6.77 -30.13
CA THR A 116 9.32 -5.76 -30.88
C THR A 116 7.83 -5.96 -30.69
N VAL A 117 7.15 -4.93 -30.22
CA VAL A 117 5.71 -4.95 -29.97
C VAL A 117 5.03 -3.76 -30.63
N PHE A 118 3.78 -3.94 -31.03
CA PHE A 118 2.90 -2.84 -31.37
C PHE A 118 2.10 -2.44 -30.13
N VAL A 119 2.33 -1.23 -29.62
CA VAL A 119 1.66 -0.72 -28.42
C VAL A 119 0.48 0.15 -28.84
N SER A 120 -0.73 -0.24 -28.42
CA SER A 120 -1.96 0.50 -28.71
C SER A 120 -1.98 1.83 -27.96
N GLU A 121 -1.90 1.78 -26.63
CA GLU A 121 -1.76 2.95 -25.77
C GLU A 121 -1.26 2.50 -24.39
N ALA A 122 -0.26 3.19 -23.85
CA ALA A 122 0.21 2.95 -22.49
C ALA A 122 0.76 4.26 -21.89
N PRO A 123 0.47 4.54 -20.61
CA PRO A 123 1.09 5.67 -19.93
C PRO A 123 2.59 5.44 -19.76
N GLN A 124 3.30 6.48 -19.33
CA GLN A 124 4.68 6.33 -18.88
C GLN A 124 4.73 5.33 -17.72
N LEU A 125 5.66 4.38 -17.77
CA LEU A 125 5.76 3.30 -16.79
C LEU A 125 7.22 2.96 -16.48
N ARG A 126 7.49 2.52 -15.25
CA ARG A 126 8.83 2.11 -14.81
C ARG A 126 8.94 0.59 -14.77
N VAL A 127 10.04 0.06 -15.29
CA VAL A 127 10.47 -1.33 -15.07
C VAL A 127 11.97 -1.30 -14.86
N GLY A 128 12.43 -1.90 -13.76
CA GLY A 128 13.79 -1.72 -13.27
C GLY A 128 14.04 -0.26 -12.88
N GLU A 129 15.20 0.27 -13.27
CA GLU A 129 15.59 1.66 -13.01
C GLU A 129 15.16 2.62 -14.13
N GLU A 130 14.61 2.08 -15.22
CA GLU A 130 14.30 2.84 -16.43
C GLU A 130 12.81 3.13 -16.56
N ILE A 131 12.51 4.24 -17.23
CA ILE A 131 11.16 4.68 -17.50
C ILE A 131 10.91 4.64 -19.01
N TYR A 132 9.79 4.05 -19.39
CA TYR A 132 9.40 3.80 -20.78
C TYR A 132 8.09 4.52 -21.10
N GLY A 133 7.93 4.89 -22.37
CA GLY A 133 6.75 5.58 -22.85
C GLY A 133 6.72 7.07 -22.49
N PRO A 134 5.55 7.72 -22.55
CA PRO A 134 4.25 7.16 -22.93
C PRO A 134 4.25 6.62 -24.37
N PHE A 135 3.42 5.62 -24.64
CA PHE A 135 3.30 4.98 -25.95
C PHE A 135 1.89 5.18 -26.52
N LYS A 136 1.81 5.36 -27.84
CA LYS A 136 0.52 5.47 -28.55
C LYS A 136 0.66 5.03 -29.99
N LYS A 137 -0.06 3.98 -30.37
CA LYS A 137 -0.15 3.41 -31.72
C LYS A 137 1.21 3.32 -32.43
N CYS A 138 2.21 2.74 -31.76
CA CYS A 138 3.57 2.66 -32.28
C CYS A 138 4.13 1.24 -32.22
N LYS A 139 4.93 0.89 -33.23
CA LYS A 139 5.81 -0.30 -33.19
C LYS A 139 7.12 0.12 -32.55
N VAL A 140 7.53 -0.57 -31.50
CA VAL A 140 8.73 -0.24 -30.72
C VAL A 140 9.41 -1.52 -30.24
N GLU A 141 10.73 -1.53 -30.28
CA GLU A 141 11.55 -2.57 -29.66
C GLU A 141 11.79 -2.20 -28.19
N LEU A 142 11.40 -3.09 -27.28
CA LEU A 142 11.50 -2.87 -25.84
C LEU A 142 12.22 -4.04 -25.16
N PRO A 143 12.85 -3.81 -24.00
CA PRO A 143 13.33 -4.92 -23.18
C PRO A 143 12.21 -5.92 -22.89
N THR A 144 12.55 -7.22 -22.89
CA THR A 144 11.57 -8.30 -22.75
C THR A 144 10.65 -8.10 -21.52
N ALA A 145 11.18 -7.62 -20.40
CA ALA A 145 10.38 -7.32 -19.21
C ALA A 145 9.26 -6.30 -19.45
N VAL A 146 9.56 -5.24 -20.20
CA VAL A 146 8.62 -4.15 -20.49
C VAL A 146 7.59 -4.63 -21.49
N ALA A 147 8.03 -5.30 -22.56
CA ALA A 147 7.15 -5.90 -23.55
C ALA A 147 6.19 -6.90 -22.90
N MET A 148 6.69 -7.82 -22.06
CA MET A 148 5.86 -8.79 -21.34
C MET A 148 4.83 -8.12 -20.42
N LEU A 149 5.20 -7.05 -19.72
CA LEU A 149 4.24 -6.31 -18.90
C LEU A 149 3.10 -5.74 -19.75
N LEU A 150 3.44 -5.11 -20.89
CA LEU A 150 2.45 -4.53 -21.80
C LEU A 150 1.56 -5.61 -22.46
N LEU A 151 2.16 -6.71 -22.92
CA LEU A 151 1.45 -7.86 -23.49
C LEU A 151 0.49 -8.49 -22.46
N CYS A 152 0.96 -8.78 -21.25
CA CYS A 152 0.13 -9.35 -20.19
C CYS A 152 -0.98 -8.40 -19.69
N LYS A 153 -0.83 -7.09 -19.93
CA LYS A 153 -1.86 -6.08 -19.66
C LYS A 153 -2.82 -5.87 -20.83
N GLY A 154 -2.58 -6.51 -21.97
CA GLY A 154 -3.36 -6.32 -23.19
C GLY A 154 -3.19 -4.93 -23.82
N ALA A 155 -2.09 -4.23 -23.51
CA ALA A 155 -1.80 -2.89 -24.03
C ALA A 155 -0.96 -2.94 -25.33
N ALA A 156 -0.42 -4.11 -25.65
CA ALA A 156 0.42 -4.34 -26.82
C ALA A 156 0.18 -5.73 -27.40
N GLU A 157 0.61 -5.92 -28.64
CA GLU A 157 0.63 -7.18 -29.37
C GLU A 157 2.05 -7.44 -29.91
N VAL A 158 2.42 -8.71 -30.06
CA VAL A 158 3.72 -9.06 -30.67
C VAL A 158 3.67 -8.61 -32.13
N ALA A 159 4.60 -7.76 -32.52
CA ALA A 159 4.67 -7.31 -33.89
C ALA A 159 5.49 -8.32 -34.69
N GLU A 160 4.87 -8.96 -35.68
CA GLU A 160 5.57 -9.73 -36.70
C GLU A 160 6.64 -8.88 -37.44
#